data_AF-A0A3R7UU48-F1
#
_entry.id   AF-A0A3R7UU48-F1
#
_cell.length_a   1.000
_cell.length_b   1.000
_cell.length_c   1.000
_cell.angle_alpha   90.00
_cell.angle_beta   90.00
_cell.angle_gamma   90.00
#
_symmetry.space_group_name_H-M   'P 1'
#
loop_
_entity.id
_entity.type
_entity.pdbx_description
1 polymer ?
#
loop_
_entity_poly.entity_id
_entity_poly.type
_entity_poly.pdbx_seq_one_letter_code
_entity_poly.pdbx_strand_id
1 'polypeptide(L)'
;MSKKEIVNGAHPLFSVGLASYALEVFHQTRYKFRWNEPTPRVVQLLLENNTQLPPPRPIRSFPWSDKIEPTLESNMIPFSNQLISKESGHIEIDGERYMLLPASLLERFVSSCLPHAPDMSQNNWIECPSLWSSSECSILALIITSIGELFSLSERSVYITGPESWDAYFRVYLLDQGWGHVTLVSYDVQSYDTILQIPRSPLAPFSIGLITSIWERAHGRKFKLIIGQEDELLQVSISSLLEYKVQV
;
A
#
# COMPACT_ATOMS: atom_id res chain seq x y z
N MET A 1 27.53 4.85 29.93
CA MET A 1 26.58 4.06 29.11
C MET A 1 26.99 4.22 27.66
N SER A 2 27.30 3.15 26.93
CA SER A 2 27.57 3.26 25.50
C SER A 2 26.29 3.74 24.81
N LYS A 3 26.37 4.83 24.04
CA LYS A 3 25.24 5.27 23.22
C LYS A 3 24.93 4.18 22.20
N LYS A 4 23.67 3.75 22.16
CA LYS A 4 23.18 2.86 21.10
C LYS A 4 22.69 3.74 19.96
N GLU A 5 23.43 3.75 18.86
CA GLU A 5 23.14 4.62 17.73
C GLU A 5 22.78 3.78 16.52
N ILE A 6 21.74 4.22 15.80
CA ILE A 6 21.43 3.75 14.46
C ILE A 6 21.93 4.84 13.52
N VAL A 7 22.82 4.46 12.61
CA VAL A 7 23.36 5.36 11.59
C VAL A 7 22.80 4.98 10.22
N ASN A 8 22.63 5.96 9.35
CA ASN A 8 22.14 5.79 7.99
C ASN A 8 20.80 5.04 7.93
N GLY A 9 19.89 5.27 8.88
CA GLY A 9 18.50 4.81 8.77
C GLY A 9 17.78 5.53 7.61
N ALA A 10 16.93 4.83 6.87
CA ALA A 10 16.13 5.44 5.79
C ALA A 10 15.05 6.37 6.34
N HIS A 11 14.41 5.95 7.44
CA HIS A 11 13.42 6.76 8.15
C HIS A 11 13.56 6.51 9.67
N PRO A 12 13.58 7.55 10.52
CA PRO A 12 13.80 7.40 11.97
C PRO A 12 12.79 6.47 12.65
N LEU A 13 11.49 6.67 12.43
CA LEU A 13 10.44 5.86 13.08
C LEU A 13 10.54 4.36 12.74
N PHE A 14 10.78 4.00 11.48
CA PHE A 14 10.97 2.61 11.08
C PHE A 14 12.25 2.03 11.68
N SER A 15 13.33 2.82 11.71
CA SER A 15 14.61 2.42 12.31
C SER A 15 14.45 2.12 13.80
N VAL A 16 13.75 2.99 14.54
CA VAL A 16 13.44 2.79 15.97
C VAL A 16 12.56 1.57 16.17
N GLY A 17 11.51 1.39 15.36
CA GLY A 17 10.60 0.24 15.44
C GLY A 17 11.32 -1.10 15.21
N LEU A 18 12.15 -1.16 14.17
CA LEU A 18 12.95 -2.35 13.85
C LEU A 18 13.99 -2.65 14.93
N ALA A 19 14.73 -1.63 15.37
CA ALA A 19 15.70 -1.78 16.46
C ALA A 19 15.00 -2.19 17.75
N SER A 20 13.80 -1.69 17.99
CA SER A 20 13.00 -2.07 19.15
C SER A 20 12.68 -3.54 19.15
N TYR A 21 12.08 -4.01 18.06
CA TYR A 21 11.80 -5.43 17.88
C TYR A 21 13.07 -6.30 18.01
N ALA A 22 14.15 -5.95 17.29
CA ALA A 22 15.38 -6.74 17.28
C ALA A 22 16.03 -6.84 18.66
N LEU A 23 16.10 -5.73 19.41
CA LEU A 23 16.68 -5.71 20.75
C LEU A 23 15.82 -6.46 21.77
N GLU A 24 14.50 -6.31 21.71
CA GLU A 24 13.59 -7.04 22.61
C GLU A 24 13.65 -8.55 22.38
N VAL A 25 13.68 -8.98 21.11
CA VAL A 25 13.82 -10.39 20.74
C VAL A 25 15.19 -10.93 21.14
N PHE A 26 16.26 -10.21 20.84
CA PHE A 26 17.62 -10.67 21.15
C PHE A 26 17.87 -10.78 22.66
N HIS A 27 17.39 -9.81 23.44
CA HIS A 27 17.57 -9.79 24.89
C HIS A 27 16.46 -10.53 25.67
N GLN A 28 15.42 -11.00 24.99
CA GLN A 28 14.22 -11.58 25.62
C GLN A 28 13.65 -10.68 26.72
N THR A 29 13.75 -9.35 26.52
CA THR A 29 13.44 -8.33 27.54
C THR A 29 12.67 -7.20 26.90
N ARG A 30 11.61 -6.75 27.56
CA ARG A 30 10.80 -5.59 27.12
C ARG A 30 11.45 -4.28 27.53
N TYR A 31 11.49 -3.32 26.62
CA TYR A 31 12.12 -2.02 26.84
C TYR A 31 11.12 -0.89 26.60
N LYS A 32 11.21 0.14 27.44
CA LYS A 32 10.67 1.46 27.10
C LYS A 32 11.71 2.17 26.24
N PHE A 33 11.36 2.36 24.97
CA PHE A 33 12.19 3.08 23.99
C PHE A 33 11.94 4.57 24.09
N ARG A 34 13.03 5.34 24.18
CA ARG A 34 13.07 6.75 23.84
C ARG A 34 14.14 6.95 22.80
N TRP A 35 13.96 7.90 21.90
CA TRP A 35 14.97 8.23 20.91
C TRP A 35 15.10 9.74 20.75
N ASN A 36 16.25 10.15 20.26
CA ASN A 36 16.50 11.49 19.74
C ASN A 36 17.08 11.38 18.32
N GLU A 37 16.93 12.45 17.56
CA GLU A 37 17.36 12.52 16.16
C GLU A 37 18.32 13.70 16.03
N PRO A 38 19.58 13.58 16.49
CA PRO A 38 20.54 14.69 16.43
C PRO A 38 20.84 15.14 15.00
N THR A 39 20.72 14.23 14.02
CA THR A 39 20.79 14.54 12.60
C THR A 39 19.80 13.65 11.84
N PRO A 40 19.43 13.99 10.59
CA PRO A 40 18.53 13.16 9.78
C PRO A 40 19.04 11.73 9.53
N ARG A 41 20.33 11.46 9.73
CA ARG A 41 20.96 10.15 9.50
C ARG A 41 21.29 9.39 10.78
N VAL A 42 21.09 9.98 11.96
CA VAL A 42 21.49 9.39 13.23
C VAL A 42 20.31 9.40 14.19
N VAL A 43 19.99 8.22 14.71
CA VAL A 43 19.03 8.03 15.79
C VAL A 43 19.77 7.51 17.01
N GLN A 44 19.70 8.20 18.15
CA GLN A 44 20.25 7.65 19.41
C GLN A 44 19.12 7.08 20.25
N LEU A 45 19.29 5.82 20.66
CA LEU A 45 18.33 5.08 21.46
C LEU A 45 18.69 5.15 22.94
N LEU A 46 17.66 5.40 23.74
CA LEU A 46 17.68 5.32 25.19
C LEU A 46 16.73 4.18 25.60
N LEU A 47 17.30 3.16 26.24
CA LEU A 47 16.59 1.96 26.64
C LEU A 47 16.41 1.95 28.16
N GLU A 48 15.18 1.85 28.62
CA GLU A 48 14.85 1.59 30.01
C GLU A 48 14.17 0.21 30.10
N ASN A 49 14.63 -0.67 30.99
CA ASN A 49 13.98 -1.96 31.21
C ASN A 49 12.53 -1.74 31.65
N ASN A 50 11.57 -2.40 31.01
CA ASN A 50 10.18 -2.34 31.42
C ASN A 50 9.47 -3.68 31.15
N THR A 51 9.45 -4.54 32.16
CA THR A 51 8.81 -5.87 32.10
C THR A 51 7.29 -5.84 32.12
N GLN A 52 6.67 -4.68 32.36
CA GLN A 52 5.20 -4.54 32.47
C GLN A 52 4.50 -4.20 31.15
N LEU A 53 5.24 -4.13 30.03
CA LEU A 53 4.63 -3.83 28.73
C LEU A 53 3.88 -5.06 28.18
N PRO A 54 2.60 -4.92 27.79
CA PRO A 54 1.84 -6.03 27.22
C PRO A 54 2.48 -6.51 25.91
N PRO A 55 2.34 -7.78 25.54
CA PRO A 55 2.82 -8.28 24.26
C PRO A 55 2.13 -7.55 23.09
N PRO A 56 2.78 -7.48 21.91
CA PRO A 56 2.15 -6.95 20.72
C PRO A 56 0.89 -7.74 20.39
N ARG A 57 -0.17 -7.04 19.96
CA ARG A 57 -1.41 -7.69 19.54
C ARG A 57 -1.16 -8.52 18.26
N PRO A 58 -1.85 -9.66 18.11
CA PRO A 58 -1.84 -10.39 16.85
C PRO A 58 -2.34 -9.48 15.71
N ILE A 59 -1.81 -9.68 14.52
CA ILE A 59 -2.29 -8.99 13.33
C ILE A 59 -3.64 -9.61 12.97
N ARG A 60 -4.67 -8.77 12.85
CA ARG A 60 -5.93 -9.17 12.21
C ARG A 60 -5.67 -9.24 10.71
N SER A 61 -5.89 -10.40 10.12
CA SER A 61 -5.89 -10.55 8.67
C SER A 61 -7.13 -9.87 8.07
N PHE A 62 -6.97 -9.25 6.91
CA PHE A 62 -8.05 -8.62 6.18
C PHE A 62 -8.54 -9.52 5.04
N PRO A 63 -9.81 -9.37 4.61
CA PRO A 63 -10.36 -10.23 3.59
C PRO A 63 -9.66 -10.08 2.22
N TRP A 64 -8.95 -8.97 1.97
CA TRP A 64 -8.11 -8.79 0.79
C TRP A 64 -6.70 -9.38 0.92
N SER A 65 -6.32 -9.97 2.07
CA SER A 65 -4.97 -10.46 2.37
C SER A 65 -4.92 -11.83 3.06
N ASP A 66 -6.04 -12.47 3.39
CA ASP A 66 -6.07 -13.75 4.16
C ASP A 66 -5.32 -14.92 3.49
N LYS A 67 -4.99 -14.82 2.20
CA LYS A 67 -4.26 -15.85 1.47
C LYS A 67 -3.21 -15.20 0.58
N ILE A 68 -1.98 -15.16 1.08
CA ILE A 68 -0.81 -14.87 0.26
C ILE A 68 -0.24 -16.23 -0.12
N GLU A 69 -0.72 -16.82 -1.21
CA GLU A 69 0.11 -17.82 -1.87
C GLU A 69 1.20 -17.07 -2.64
N PRO A 70 2.49 -17.35 -2.40
CA PRO A 70 3.54 -16.79 -3.22
C PRO A 70 3.30 -17.34 -4.63
N THR A 71 2.76 -16.50 -5.52
CA THR A 71 2.66 -16.82 -6.94
C THR A 71 4.09 -16.97 -7.46
N LEU A 72 4.53 -18.23 -7.52
CA LEU A 72 5.81 -18.68 -8.05
C LEU A 72 5.88 -18.57 -9.59
N GLU A 73 4.97 -17.81 -10.22
CA GLU A 73 5.01 -17.56 -11.65
C GLU A 73 6.07 -16.50 -11.97
N SER A 74 7.27 -17.07 -12.03
CA SER A 74 8.53 -16.58 -12.55
C SER A 74 8.38 -15.88 -13.91
N ASN A 75 8.11 -14.60 -13.87
CA ASN A 75 8.91 -13.63 -14.61
C ASN A 75 9.36 -12.59 -13.60
N MET A 76 10.37 -12.95 -12.78
CA MET A 76 11.07 -11.96 -11.95
C MET A 76 11.73 -10.96 -12.90
N ILE A 77 11.01 -9.88 -13.22
CA ILE A 77 11.59 -8.75 -13.92
C ILE A 77 12.62 -8.18 -12.95
N PRO A 78 13.90 -8.07 -13.36
CA PRO A 78 14.93 -7.53 -12.50
C PRO A 78 14.44 -6.20 -11.93
N PHE A 79 14.45 -6.09 -10.61
CA PHE A 79 14.39 -4.81 -9.93
C PHE A 79 15.44 -3.90 -10.59
N SER A 80 15.08 -2.66 -10.92
CA SER A 80 15.85 -1.78 -11.81
C SER A 80 17.37 -2.01 -11.71
N ASN A 81 18.04 -2.16 -12.86
CA ASN A 81 19.50 -2.27 -12.95
C ASN A 81 20.24 -1.06 -12.31
N GLN A 82 19.50 -0.05 -11.87
CA GLN A 82 19.98 1.16 -11.21
C GLN A 82 19.95 1.06 -9.68
N LEU A 83 19.57 -0.08 -9.08
CA LEU A 83 19.69 -0.24 -7.62
C LEU A 83 21.17 -0.20 -7.22
N ILE A 84 21.52 0.79 -6.40
CA ILE A 84 22.86 0.99 -5.86
C ILE A 84 22.79 0.87 -4.34
N SER A 85 23.58 -0.05 -3.79
CA SER A 85 23.87 -0.06 -2.35
C SER A 85 25.15 0.71 -2.11
N LYS A 86 25.08 1.79 -1.31
CA LYS A 86 26.25 2.60 -0.96
C LYS A 86 26.84 2.12 0.37
N GLU A 87 26.54 2.85 1.44
CA GLU A 87 26.89 2.51 2.82
C GLU A 87 25.80 1.65 3.49
N SER A 88 26.08 1.09 4.67
CA SER A 88 25.12 0.24 5.40
C SER A 88 23.76 0.92 5.54
N GLY A 89 22.71 0.28 5.01
CA GLY A 89 21.33 0.79 5.07
C GLY A 89 21.01 1.91 4.06
N HIS A 90 21.91 2.20 3.12
CA HIS A 90 21.70 3.19 2.06
C HIS A 90 21.46 2.50 0.72
N ILE A 91 20.20 2.45 0.33
CA ILE A 91 19.74 1.94 -0.97
C ILE A 91 19.29 3.14 -1.82
N GLU A 92 19.77 3.22 -3.05
CA GLU A 92 19.35 4.21 -4.03
C GLU A 92 18.87 3.58 -5.33
N ILE A 93 17.95 4.27 -6.00
CA ILE A 93 17.52 4.02 -7.37
C ILE A 93 17.44 5.39 -8.03
N ASP A 94 18.11 5.57 -9.17
CA ASP A 94 18.17 6.87 -9.88
C ASP A 94 18.64 8.06 -9.01
N GLY A 95 19.51 7.79 -8.03
CA GLY A 95 20.03 8.80 -7.10
C GLY A 95 19.07 9.16 -5.96
N GLU A 96 17.83 8.68 -6.00
CA GLU A 96 16.84 8.82 -4.94
C GLU A 96 16.98 7.69 -3.92
N ARG A 97 16.77 8.00 -2.64
CA ARG A 97 16.95 7.04 -1.55
C ARG A 97 15.68 6.24 -1.31
N TYR A 98 15.82 4.91 -1.19
CA TYR A 98 14.72 3.98 -0.98
C TYR A 98 14.88 3.15 0.30
N MET A 99 13.75 2.59 0.74
CA MET A 99 13.66 1.60 1.81
C MET A 99 12.80 0.43 1.34
N LEU A 100 13.21 -0.79 1.67
CA LEU A 100 12.43 -1.99 1.44
C LEU A 100 11.60 -2.30 2.67
N LEU A 101 10.28 -2.43 2.50
CA LEU A 101 9.34 -2.74 3.56
C LEU A 101 8.61 -4.05 3.26
N PRO A 102 8.51 -4.99 4.22
CA PRO A 102 7.61 -6.13 4.10
C PRO A 102 6.15 -5.65 3.98
N ALA A 103 5.42 -6.17 2.98
CA ALA A 103 4.02 -5.79 2.75
C ALA A 103 3.11 -6.02 3.98
N SER A 104 3.40 -7.04 4.78
CA SER A 104 2.68 -7.34 6.03
C SER A 104 2.77 -6.23 7.08
N LEU A 105 3.76 -5.34 6.99
CA LEU A 105 3.87 -4.19 7.88
C LEU A 105 2.74 -3.17 7.61
N LEU A 106 2.33 -3.01 6.35
CA LEU A 106 1.21 -2.15 5.97
C LEU A 106 -0.09 -2.70 6.52
N GLU A 107 -0.27 -4.02 6.53
CA GLU A 107 -1.44 -4.65 7.14
C GLU A 107 -1.54 -4.35 8.64
N ARG A 108 -0.42 -4.45 9.36
CA ARG A 108 -0.36 -4.08 10.78
C ARG A 108 -0.66 -2.59 10.99
N PHE A 109 -0.16 -1.73 10.13
CA PHE A 109 -0.45 -0.29 10.16
C PHE A 109 -1.96 -0.05 9.99
N VAL A 110 -2.56 -0.62 8.94
CA VAL A 110 -4.00 -0.50 8.65
C VAL A 110 -4.85 -1.06 9.80
N SER A 111 -4.46 -2.21 10.36
CA SER A 111 -5.12 -2.81 11.53
C SER A 111 -5.07 -1.90 12.76
N SER A 112 -3.96 -1.18 12.94
CA SER A 112 -3.80 -0.21 14.05
C SER A 112 -4.62 1.07 13.83
N CYS A 113 -4.92 1.43 12.59
CA CYS A 113 -5.79 2.56 12.24
C CYS A 113 -7.28 2.23 12.38
N LEU A 114 -7.68 0.96 12.39
CA LEU A 114 -9.09 0.54 12.40
C LEU A 114 -9.93 1.21 13.51
N PRO A 115 -9.47 1.35 14.77
CA PRO A 115 -10.25 2.03 15.82
C PRO A 115 -10.44 3.53 15.59
N HIS A 116 -9.67 4.12 14.68
CA HIS A 116 -9.67 5.54 14.35
C HIS A 116 -10.30 5.83 12.98
N ALA A 117 -10.69 4.78 12.23
CA ALA A 117 -11.28 4.95 10.91
C ALA A 117 -12.70 5.52 11.04
N PRO A 118 -13.05 6.57 10.28
CA PRO A 118 -14.42 7.03 10.19
C PRO A 118 -15.28 5.94 9.53
N ASP A 119 -16.57 5.90 9.88
CA ASP A 119 -17.52 5.05 9.16
C ASP A 119 -17.74 5.62 7.77
N MET A 120 -17.34 4.85 6.76
CA MET A 120 -17.45 5.15 5.33
C MET A 120 -18.29 4.08 4.62
N SER A 121 -19.01 3.25 5.37
CA SER A 121 -19.73 2.09 4.84
C SER A 121 -20.96 2.44 3.99
N GLN A 122 -21.45 3.68 4.06
CA GLN A 122 -22.61 4.18 3.32
C GLN A 122 -22.23 4.98 2.07
N ASN A 123 -20.97 4.91 1.63
CA ASN A 123 -20.52 5.61 0.44
C ASN A 123 -21.14 5.02 -0.83
N ASN A 124 -21.69 5.87 -1.70
CA ASN A 124 -22.34 5.46 -2.95
C ASN A 124 -21.36 5.13 -4.09
N TRP A 125 -20.07 5.48 -3.92
CA TRP A 125 -19.04 5.28 -4.92
C TRP A 125 -18.29 3.96 -4.79
N ILE A 126 -18.46 3.21 -3.69
CA ILE A 126 -17.79 1.92 -3.48
C ILE A 126 -18.77 0.86 -2.99
N GLU A 127 -18.80 -0.26 -3.69
CA GLU A 127 -19.54 -1.46 -3.31
C GLU A 127 -18.53 -2.58 -3.02
N CYS A 128 -18.51 -3.06 -1.77
CA CYS A 128 -17.63 -4.14 -1.33
C CYS A 128 -18.37 -5.48 -1.29
N PRO A 129 -17.65 -6.62 -1.28
CA PRO A 129 -18.26 -7.93 -1.09
C PRO A 129 -19.12 -7.98 0.19
N SER A 130 -20.27 -8.64 0.11
CA SER A 130 -21.23 -8.75 1.23
C SER A 130 -20.69 -9.46 2.46
N LEU A 131 -19.63 -10.25 2.30
CA LEU A 131 -18.93 -10.96 3.37
C LEU A 131 -18.04 -10.02 4.22
N TRP A 132 -17.72 -8.83 3.73
CA TRP A 132 -16.84 -7.89 4.43
C TRP A 132 -17.64 -7.08 5.46
N SER A 133 -17.04 -6.87 6.63
CA SER A 133 -17.62 -6.02 7.66
C SER A 133 -17.59 -4.55 7.25
N SER A 134 -18.53 -3.74 7.76
CA SER A 134 -18.55 -2.29 7.56
C SER A 134 -17.22 -1.61 7.89
N SER A 135 -16.51 -2.11 8.91
CA SER A 135 -15.19 -1.60 9.31
C SER A 135 -14.10 -1.86 8.25
N GLU A 136 -14.15 -3.02 7.58
CA GLU A 136 -13.21 -3.39 6.52
C GLU A 136 -13.48 -2.58 5.25
N CYS A 137 -14.75 -2.40 4.89
CA CYS A 137 -15.14 -1.54 3.79
C CYS A 137 -14.71 -0.08 4.04
N SER A 138 -14.89 0.40 5.28
CA SER A 138 -14.57 1.78 5.64
C SER A 138 -13.07 2.06 5.58
N ILE A 139 -12.24 1.16 6.12
CA ILE A 139 -10.79 1.35 6.07
C ILE A 139 -10.25 1.22 4.64
N LEU A 140 -10.82 0.35 3.81
CA LEU A 140 -10.47 0.27 2.39
C LEU A 140 -10.81 1.57 1.66
N ALA A 141 -12.03 2.08 1.84
CA ALA A 141 -12.47 3.34 1.25
C ALA A 141 -11.56 4.51 1.67
N LEU A 142 -11.15 4.54 2.95
CA LEU A 142 -10.21 5.52 3.48
C LEU A 142 -8.85 5.44 2.79
N ILE A 143 -8.28 4.22 2.65
CA ILE A 143 -6.99 4.02 1.97
C ILE A 143 -7.08 4.50 0.51
N ILE A 144 -8.11 4.09 -0.23
CA ILE A 144 -8.33 4.49 -1.62
C ILE A 144 -8.40 6.01 -1.73
N THR A 145 -9.15 6.66 -0.84
CA THR A 145 -9.30 8.12 -0.81
C THR A 145 -7.96 8.81 -0.52
N SER A 146 -7.21 8.35 0.49
CA SER A 146 -5.90 8.92 0.82
C SER A 146 -4.88 8.76 -0.30
N ILE A 147 -4.87 7.62 -0.98
CA ILE A 147 -4.03 7.41 -2.16
C ILE A 147 -4.48 8.30 -3.32
N GLY A 148 -5.78 8.49 -3.52
CA GLY A 148 -6.33 9.43 -4.49
C GLY A 148 -5.90 10.87 -4.27
N GLU A 149 -5.88 11.32 -3.02
CA GLU A 149 -5.37 12.65 -2.64
C GLU A 149 -3.87 12.77 -2.94
N LEU A 150 -3.07 11.80 -2.51
CA LEU A 150 -1.62 11.79 -2.78
C LEU A 150 -1.31 11.76 -4.28
N PHE A 151 -2.04 10.95 -5.05
CA PHE A 151 -1.90 10.88 -6.48
C PHE A 151 -2.31 12.20 -7.13
N SER A 152 -3.40 12.84 -6.66
CA SER A 152 -3.90 14.12 -7.14
C SER A 152 -2.85 15.25 -7.02
N LEU A 153 -2.03 15.21 -5.97
CA LEU A 153 -0.93 16.15 -5.76
C LEU A 153 0.28 15.89 -6.68
N SER A 154 0.36 14.75 -7.34
CA SER A 154 1.43 14.48 -8.31
C SER A 154 1.17 15.17 -9.66
N GLU A 155 2.22 15.74 -10.26
CA GLU A 155 2.16 16.39 -11.58
C GLU A 155 2.17 15.40 -12.76
N ARG A 156 1.99 14.11 -12.50
CA ARG A 156 2.10 13.08 -13.54
C ARG A 156 0.86 13.05 -14.43
N SER A 157 1.06 13.32 -15.72
CA SER A 157 0.02 13.19 -16.76
C SER A 157 -0.35 11.72 -16.99
N VAL A 158 -1.64 11.47 -17.21
CA VAL A 158 -2.18 10.14 -17.55
C VAL A 158 -3.05 10.29 -18.79
N TYR A 159 -2.83 9.42 -19.78
CA TYR A 159 -3.59 9.39 -21.02
C TYR A 159 -3.81 7.94 -21.45
N ILE A 160 -5.08 7.53 -21.55
CA ILE A 160 -5.49 6.17 -21.89
C ILE A 160 -6.27 6.24 -23.21
N THR A 161 -5.70 5.68 -24.27
CA THR A 161 -6.34 5.63 -25.61
C THR A 161 -7.05 4.32 -25.88
N GLY A 162 -6.70 3.28 -25.14
CA GLY A 162 -7.15 1.92 -25.37
C GLY A 162 -6.56 0.96 -24.34
N PRO A 163 -6.93 -0.33 -24.42
CA PRO A 163 -6.45 -1.37 -23.52
C PRO A 163 -4.91 -1.41 -23.40
N GLU A 164 -4.21 -1.16 -24.51
CA GLU A 164 -2.75 -1.17 -24.59
C GLU A 164 -2.06 -0.09 -23.73
N SER A 165 -2.77 0.98 -23.37
CA SER A 165 -2.23 2.02 -22.50
C SER A 165 -2.03 1.54 -21.06
N TRP A 166 -2.85 0.60 -20.59
CA TRP A 166 -2.88 0.17 -19.19
C TRP A 166 -1.60 -0.54 -18.75
N ASP A 167 -1.03 -1.38 -19.60
CA ASP A 167 0.18 -2.15 -19.27
C ASP A 167 1.35 -1.26 -18.87
N ALA A 168 1.51 -0.12 -19.55
CA ALA A 168 2.54 0.86 -19.21
C ALA A 168 2.30 1.48 -17.82
N TYR A 169 1.05 1.81 -17.49
CA TYR A 169 0.69 2.36 -16.19
C TYR A 169 0.83 1.33 -15.06
N PHE A 170 0.38 0.09 -15.26
CA PHE A 170 0.56 -0.98 -14.27
C PHE A 170 2.04 -1.23 -14.00
N ARG A 171 2.87 -1.26 -15.04
CA ARG A 171 4.32 -1.41 -14.89
C ARG A 171 4.92 -0.27 -14.07
N VAL A 172 4.75 0.98 -14.50
CA VAL A 172 5.46 2.13 -13.90
C VAL A 172 4.96 2.46 -12.50
N TYR A 173 3.65 2.35 -12.25
CA TYR A 173 3.05 2.78 -10.99
C TYR A 173 2.90 1.67 -9.96
N LEU A 174 2.81 0.41 -10.39
CA LEU A 174 2.59 -0.71 -9.47
C LEU A 174 3.78 -1.65 -9.43
N LEU A 175 4.14 -2.21 -10.58
CA LEU A 175 5.08 -3.32 -10.68
C LEU A 175 6.51 -2.88 -10.32
N ASP A 176 7.00 -1.81 -10.95
CA ASP A 176 8.34 -1.27 -10.73
C ASP A 176 8.51 -0.66 -9.33
N GLN A 177 7.40 -0.29 -8.68
CA GLN A 177 7.37 0.27 -7.32
C GLN A 177 7.06 -0.78 -6.25
N GLY A 178 6.78 -2.02 -6.63
CA GLY A 178 6.47 -3.11 -5.71
C GLY A 178 5.09 -3.02 -5.03
N TRP A 179 4.12 -2.28 -5.60
CA TRP A 179 2.75 -2.20 -5.06
C TRP A 179 1.86 -3.37 -5.44
N GLY A 180 2.28 -4.20 -6.38
CA GLY A 180 1.57 -5.41 -6.78
C GLY A 180 1.49 -5.59 -8.28
N HIS A 181 0.80 -6.66 -8.68
CA HIS A 181 0.50 -6.97 -10.07
C HIS A 181 -0.99 -6.78 -10.31
N VAL A 182 -1.37 -6.25 -11.47
CA VAL A 182 -2.77 -6.10 -11.88
C VAL A 182 -2.92 -6.53 -13.33
N THR A 183 -3.99 -7.26 -13.60
CA THR A 183 -4.34 -7.74 -14.93
C THR A 183 -5.56 -7.00 -15.44
N LEU A 184 -5.49 -6.45 -16.66
CA LEU A 184 -6.65 -5.91 -17.36
C LEU A 184 -7.50 -7.06 -17.91
N VAL A 185 -8.76 -7.14 -17.50
CA VAL A 185 -9.72 -8.11 -18.03
C VAL A 185 -10.48 -7.51 -19.21
N SER A 186 -10.98 -6.29 -19.06
CA SER A 186 -11.65 -5.56 -20.13
C SER A 186 -11.60 -4.05 -19.94
N TYR A 187 -11.63 -3.33 -21.05
CA TYR A 187 -11.73 -1.87 -21.09
C TYR A 187 -12.61 -1.46 -22.27
N ASP A 188 -13.66 -0.69 -22.00
CA ASP A 188 -14.54 -0.12 -23.01
C ASP A 188 -14.13 1.33 -23.31
N VAL A 189 -13.75 1.64 -24.54
CA VAL A 189 -13.27 2.97 -24.94
C VAL A 189 -14.39 4.03 -24.99
N GLN A 190 -15.66 3.61 -25.08
CA GLN A 190 -16.82 4.51 -25.12
C GLN A 190 -17.32 4.85 -23.72
N SER A 191 -17.54 3.83 -22.87
CA SER A 191 -18.04 4.03 -21.51
C SER A 191 -16.93 4.33 -20.50
N TYR A 192 -15.69 3.91 -20.81
CA TYR A 192 -14.54 3.83 -19.90
C TYR A 192 -14.69 2.78 -18.79
N ASP A 193 -15.67 1.88 -18.90
CA ASP A 193 -15.82 0.79 -17.96
C ASP A 193 -14.60 -0.12 -18.02
N THR A 194 -14.01 -0.36 -16.86
CA THR A 194 -12.74 -1.07 -16.72
C THR A 194 -12.92 -2.21 -15.72
N ILE A 195 -12.58 -3.43 -16.12
CA ILE A 195 -12.59 -4.60 -15.24
C ILE A 195 -11.16 -5.11 -15.10
N LEU A 196 -10.76 -5.34 -13.86
CA LEU A 196 -9.40 -5.70 -13.46
C LEU A 196 -9.41 -6.89 -12.52
N GLN A 197 -8.31 -7.63 -12.51
CA GLN A 197 -8.03 -8.65 -11.51
C GLN A 197 -6.77 -8.29 -10.73
N ILE A 198 -6.86 -8.35 -9.41
CA ILE A 198 -5.78 -8.01 -8.47
C ILE A 198 -5.59 -9.17 -7.51
N PRO A 199 -4.38 -9.72 -7.36
CA PRO A 199 -4.10 -10.74 -6.36
C PRO A 199 -4.40 -10.24 -4.94
N ARG A 200 -5.03 -11.10 -4.14
CA ARG A 200 -5.22 -10.85 -2.71
C ARG A 200 -3.86 -10.70 -2.04
N SER A 201 -3.59 -9.53 -1.47
CA SER A 201 -2.35 -9.21 -0.79
C SER A 201 -2.54 -8.01 0.15
N PRO A 202 -1.65 -7.81 1.13
CA PRO A 202 -1.63 -6.59 1.95
C PRO A 202 -1.53 -5.28 1.14
N LEU A 203 -1.08 -5.36 -0.12
CA LEU A 203 -0.90 -4.21 -0.99
C LEU A 203 -2.13 -3.91 -1.87
N ALA A 204 -3.10 -4.84 -1.95
CA ALA A 204 -4.26 -4.70 -2.83
C ALA A 204 -5.04 -3.39 -2.63
N PRO A 205 -5.32 -2.91 -1.40
CA PRO A 205 -5.97 -1.60 -1.19
C PRO A 205 -5.22 -0.42 -1.83
N PHE A 206 -3.89 -0.46 -1.78
CA PHE A 206 -3.03 0.61 -2.31
C PHE A 206 -2.99 0.56 -3.84
N SER A 207 -2.89 -0.64 -4.41
CA SER A 207 -2.99 -0.87 -5.85
C SER A 207 -4.33 -0.38 -6.41
N ILE A 208 -5.44 -0.73 -5.75
CA ILE A 208 -6.78 -0.26 -6.13
C ILE A 208 -6.82 1.27 -6.12
N GLY A 209 -6.36 1.90 -5.03
CA GLY A 209 -6.32 3.36 -4.91
C GLY A 209 -5.53 4.04 -6.02
N LEU A 210 -4.35 3.51 -6.37
CA LEU A 210 -3.53 4.05 -7.46
C LEU A 210 -4.24 3.94 -8.81
N ILE A 211 -4.83 2.78 -9.10
CA ILE A 211 -5.52 2.52 -10.36
C ILE A 211 -6.76 3.38 -10.51
N THR A 212 -7.60 3.49 -9.48
CA THR A 212 -8.79 4.34 -9.53
C THR A 212 -8.39 5.79 -9.75
N SER A 213 -7.26 6.22 -9.18
CA SER A 213 -6.72 7.58 -9.39
C SER A 213 -6.20 7.80 -10.80
N ILE A 214 -5.53 6.79 -11.39
CA ILE A 214 -5.11 6.79 -12.79
C ILE A 214 -6.36 6.89 -13.69
N TRP A 215 -7.39 6.09 -13.43
CA TRP A 215 -8.66 6.11 -14.15
C TRP A 215 -9.36 7.48 -14.07
N GLU A 216 -9.50 8.04 -12.86
CA GLU A 216 -10.11 9.36 -12.67
C GLU A 216 -9.35 10.45 -13.42
N ARG A 217 -8.01 10.41 -13.38
CA ARG A 217 -7.17 11.40 -14.07
C ARG A 217 -7.24 11.26 -15.58
N ALA A 218 -7.23 10.03 -16.10
CA ALA A 218 -7.29 9.77 -17.54
C ALA A 218 -8.61 10.27 -18.15
N HIS A 219 -9.73 10.09 -17.42
CA HIS A 219 -11.06 10.33 -17.96
C HIS A 219 -11.72 11.62 -17.43
N GLY A 220 -11.16 12.25 -16.40
CA GLY A 220 -11.71 13.46 -15.78
C GLY A 220 -13.07 13.23 -15.12
N ARG A 221 -13.38 11.98 -14.73
CA ARG A 221 -14.68 11.58 -14.15
C ARG A 221 -14.49 11.03 -12.75
N LYS A 222 -15.51 11.21 -11.90
CA LYS A 222 -15.61 10.50 -10.63
C LYS A 222 -15.98 9.04 -10.89
N PHE A 223 -15.29 8.13 -10.23
CA PHE A 223 -15.51 6.70 -10.40
C PHE A 223 -16.55 6.14 -9.43
N LYS A 224 -17.21 5.08 -9.87
CA LYS A 224 -17.87 4.09 -9.03
C LYS A 224 -17.02 2.82 -9.07
N LEU A 225 -16.81 2.20 -7.92
CA LEU A 225 -16.01 1.02 -7.71
C LEU A 225 -16.88 -0.12 -7.21
N ILE A 226 -16.79 -1.27 -7.87
CA ILE A 226 -17.43 -2.51 -7.40
C ILE A 226 -16.32 -3.53 -7.23
N ILE A 227 -16.23 -4.11 -6.03
CA ILE A 227 -15.25 -5.13 -5.69
C ILE A 227 -15.96 -6.46 -5.51
N GLY A 228 -15.62 -7.41 -6.38
CA GLY A 228 -15.91 -8.82 -6.21
C GLY A 228 -14.72 -9.52 -5.55
N GLN A 229 -15.01 -10.56 -4.77
CA GLN A 229 -13.99 -11.45 -4.24
C GLN A 229 -14.17 -12.84 -4.86
N GLU A 230 -13.13 -13.29 -5.55
CA GLU A 230 -12.92 -14.67 -5.99
C GLU A 230 -11.78 -15.27 -5.14
N ASP A 231 -11.58 -16.58 -5.16
CA ASP A 231 -10.73 -17.30 -4.18
C ASP A 231 -9.41 -16.60 -3.83
N GLU A 232 -8.55 -16.34 -4.82
CA GLU A 232 -7.23 -15.70 -4.65
C GLU A 232 -7.15 -14.31 -5.29
N LEU A 233 -8.22 -13.85 -5.93
CA LEU A 233 -8.26 -12.62 -6.72
C LEU A 233 -9.39 -11.71 -6.27
N LEU A 234 -9.13 -10.41 -6.30
CA LEU A 234 -10.16 -9.39 -6.27
C LEU A 234 -10.49 -9.00 -7.70
N GLN A 235 -11.75 -9.13 -8.08
CA GLN A 235 -12.27 -8.54 -9.31
C GLN A 235 -12.67 -7.10 -8.99
N VAL A 236 -12.12 -6.15 -9.72
CA VAL A 236 -12.35 -4.73 -9.50
C VAL A 236 -12.97 -4.13 -10.76
N SER A 237 -14.19 -3.61 -10.63
CA SER A 237 -14.88 -2.93 -11.72
C SER A 237 -14.94 -1.44 -11.44
N ILE A 238 -14.47 -0.63 -12.39
CA ILE A 238 -14.44 0.83 -12.32
C ILE A 238 -15.32 1.37 -13.44
N SER A 239 -16.28 2.21 -13.09
CA SER A 239 -17.18 2.88 -14.03
C SER A 239 -17.39 4.33 -13.64
N SER A 240 -18.06 5.12 -14.48
CA SER A 240 -18.44 6.50 -14.13
C SER A 240 -19.51 6.50 -13.02
N LEU A 241 -19.29 7.30 -11.97
CA LEU A 241 -20.27 7.49 -10.89
C LEU A 241 -21.55 8.16 -11.38
N LEU A 242 -21.43 9.01 -12.42
CA LEU A 242 -22.57 9.63 -13.07
C LEU A 242 -22.99 8.77 -14.26
N GLU A 243 -24.24 8.30 -14.24
CA GLU A 243 -24.90 7.76 -15.43
C GLU A 243 -25.13 8.91 -16.41
N TYR A 244 -24.27 9.01 -17.44
CA TYR A 244 -24.57 9.89 -18.56
C TYR A 244 -25.63 9.21 -19.42
N LYS A 245 -26.86 9.73 -19.39
CA LYS A 245 -27.87 9.36 -20.39
C LYS A 245 -27.32 9.72 -21.76
N VAL A 246 -27.00 8.70 -22.56
CA VAL A 246 -26.71 8.85 -23.97
C VAL A 246 -27.98 9.45 -24.60
N GLN A 247 -27.91 10.71 -25.01
CA GLN A 247 -28.95 11.30 -25.85
C GLN A 247 -28.83 10.63 -27.22
N VAL A 248 -29.81 9.79 -27.54
CA VAL A 248 -30.06 9.22 -28.87
C VAL A 248 -30.54 10.32 -29.80
#